data_AF-A0A952A580-F1
#
_entry.id   AF-A0A952A580-F1
#
_cell.length_a   1.000
_cell.length_b   1.000
_cell.length_c   1.000
_cell.angle_alpha   90.00
_cell.angle_beta   90.00
_cell.angle_gamma   90.00
#
_symmetry.space_group_name_H-M   'P 1'
#
loop_
_entity.id
_entity.type
_entity.pdbx_description
1 polymer ?
#
loop_
_entity_poly.entity_id
_entity_poly.type
_entity_poly.pdbx_seq_one_letter_code
_entity_poly.pdbx_strand_id
1 'polypeptide(L)'
;MSYFAHSGKLRDKSDWQLLQSHLRETAHLAATFAAPFGLERLAFVTALFHDLGKYDPRFQERLTGKDIRVDHSTAGAVVLRDLAMGSDPCSRLLAELAAYAILGHHAGLPDRKSAFPSCFNQRIEGFVDKLDPIWKSEIEADFTGLAPDWLAPMIRPDNPHLAFDLSVIGRMLFSCLVDADFKNTETFYTELDKRETDREWPLLQDLLPEFRARFDTHLAGLNREGDLNALRRDILSSVRDKAALPPGLFTLTVPTGGGKTLASLGFALDHAASHGHRRIIYGIPFTSIIDQTADIFRHILGEQYVLEHHSAIDEERPDTRAWPTSRDRLKLAMEDWA
;
A
#
# COMPACT_ATOMS: atom_id res chain seq x y z
N MET A 1 26.66 20.20 8.10
CA MET A 1 25.40 20.95 8.25
C MET A 1 24.30 19.90 8.31
N SER A 2 23.34 20.01 9.23
CA SER A 2 22.26 19.02 9.32
C SER A 2 21.18 19.32 8.28
N TYR A 3 20.66 18.26 7.65
CA TYR A 3 19.55 18.33 6.71
C TYR A 3 18.29 17.76 7.36
N PHE A 4 17.15 18.37 7.07
CA PHE A 4 15.86 17.98 7.63
C PHE A 4 14.89 17.58 6.52
N ALA A 5 14.05 16.59 6.81
CA ALA A 5 12.95 16.17 5.93
C ALA A 5 11.67 16.96 6.22
N HIS A 6 11.36 17.18 7.50
CA HIS A 6 10.15 17.82 7.98
C HIS A 6 10.46 18.85 9.07
N SER A 7 9.67 19.93 9.10
CA SER A 7 9.80 20.99 10.09
C SER A 7 9.10 20.63 11.40
N GLY A 8 9.77 20.89 12.52
CA GLY A 8 9.19 20.90 13.86
C GLY A 8 8.63 22.27 14.26
N LYS A 9 8.41 22.46 15.55
CA LYS A 9 7.85 23.69 16.15
C LYS A 9 8.92 24.60 16.76
N LEU A 10 10.07 24.05 17.15
CA LEU A 10 11.12 24.81 17.82
C LEU A 10 12.00 25.57 16.82
N ARG A 11 12.42 26.77 17.22
CA ARG A 11 13.22 27.68 16.38
C ARG A 11 14.67 27.22 16.21
N ASP A 12 15.21 26.51 17.19
CA ASP A 12 16.54 25.92 17.16
C ASP A 12 16.59 24.61 16.35
N LYS A 13 15.43 24.16 15.84
CA LYS A 13 15.25 22.96 15.03
C LYS A 13 15.57 21.65 15.75
N SER A 14 15.63 21.66 17.09
CA SER A 14 15.95 20.45 17.85
C SER A 14 14.85 19.38 17.76
N ASP A 15 13.64 19.76 17.37
CA ASP A 15 12.49 18.89 17.15
C ASP A 15 12.15 18.65 15.68
N TRP A 16 13.04 19.06 14.76
CA TRP A 16 12.86 18.80 13.33
C TRP A 16 13.34 17.40 12.98
N GLN A 17 12.67 16.73 12.04
CA GLN A 17 13.07 15.40 11.62
C GLN A 17 14.30 15.47 10.72
N LEU A 18 15.38 14.81 11.12
CA LEU A 18 16.57 14.68 10.29
C LEU A 18 16.24 13.92 9.00
N LEU A 19 16.79 14.40 7.88
CA LEU A 19 16.57 13.80 6.56
C LEU A 19 17.09 12.36 6.51
N GLN A 20 18.27 12.11 7.07
CA GLN A 20 18.83 10.76 7.15
C GLN A 20 17.93 9.79 7.92
N SER A 21 17.34 10.22 9.04
CA SER A 21 16.41 9.41 9.83
C SER A 21 15.16 9.08 9.02
N HIS A 22 14.52 10.11 8.44
CA HIS A 22 13.34 9.95 7.59
C HIS A 22 13.59 8.95 6.44
N LEU A 23 14.68 9.12 5.68
CA LEU A 23 15.00 8.22 4.56
C LEU A 23 15.18 6.76 5.01
N ARG A 24 15.84 6.52 6.15
CA ARG A 24 16.08 5.17 6.68
C ARG A 24 14.79 4.54 7.23
N GLU A 25 14.02 5.29 8.00
CA GLU A 25 12.76 4.81 8.58
C GLU A 25 11.73 4.51 7.48
N THR A 26 11.57 5.41 6.51
CA THR A 26 10.72 5.19 5.32
C THR A 26 11.21 3.97 4.52
N ALA A 27 12.53 3.79 4.36
CA ALA A 27 13.08 2.61 3.69
C ALA A 27 12.76 1.30 4.41
N HIS A 28 12.85 1.26 5.74
CA HIS A 28 12.49 0.08 6.53
C HIS A 28 10.99 -0.24 6.47
N LEU A 29 10.13 0.78 6.50
CA LEU A 29 8.68 0.61 6.32
C LEU A 29 8.34 0.08 4.93
N ALA A 30 8.90 0.69 3.87
CA ALA A 30 8.68 0.26 2.49
C ALA A 30 9.15 -1.19 2.27
N ALA A 31 10.29 -1.57 2.86
CA ALA A 31 10.79 -2.94 2.82
C ALA A 31 9.80 -3.93 3.48
N THR A 32 9.25 -3.55 4.64
CA THR A 32 8.27 -4.37 5.37
C THR A 32 7.00 -4.57 4.55
N PHE A 33 6.50 -3.51 3.90
CA PHE A 33 5.33 -3.61 3.02
C PHE A 33 5.60 -4.46 1.78
N ALA A 34 6.84 -4.49 1.30
CA ALA A 34 7.24 -5.25 0.13
C ALA A 34 7.59 -6.72 0.39
N ALA A 35 7.73 -7.12 1.65
CA ALA A 35 8.11 -8.48 2.05
C ALA A 35 7.17 -9.59 1.54
N PRO A 36 5.83 -9.42 1.53
CA PRO A 36 4.92 -10.44 1.02
C PRO A 36 5.12 -10.79 -0.46
N PHE A 37 5.81 -9.95 -1.23
CA PHE A 37 6.12 -10.18 -2.64
C PHE A 37 7.62 -10.42 -2.89
N GLY A 38 8.45 -10.47 -1.85
CA GLY A 38 9.90 -10.66 -1.96
C GLY A 38 10.62 -9.49 -2.62
N LEU A 39 10.11 -8.25 -2.47
CA LEU A 39 10.68 -7.04 -3.06
C LEU A 39 11.28 -6.08 -2.00
N GLU A 40 11.61 -6.59 -0.81
CA GLU A 40 12.10 -5.82 0.34
C GLU A 40 13.29 -4.95 -0.03
N ARG A 41 14.30 -5.54 -0.70
CA ARG A 41 15.54 -4.83 -1.06
C ARG A 41 15.26 -3.72 -2.07
N LEU A 42 14.43 -3.99 -3.06
CA LEU A 42 14.05 -3.01 -4.07
C LEU A 42 13.25 -1.85 -3.45
N ALA A 43 12.29 -2.15 -2.58
CA ALA A 43 11.50 -1.15 -1.88
C ALA A 43 12.34 -0.32 -0.91
N PHE A 44 13.23 -0.96 -0.15
CA PHE A 44 14.19 -0.29 0.73
C PHE A 44 15.02 0.74 -0.04
N VAL A 45 15.68 0.32 -1.11
CA VAL A 45 16.54 1.21 -1.90
C VAL A 45 15.69 2.30 -2.57
N THR A 46 14.50 1.98 -3.08
CA THR A 46 13.61 2.99 -3.67
C THR A 46 13.28 4.11 -2.68
N ALA A 47 12.87 3.73 -1.47
CA ALA A 47 12.53 4.67 -0.40
C ALA A 47 13.74 5.40 0.18
N LEU A 48 14.91 4.77 0.25
CA LEU A 48 16.13 5.43 0.72
C LEU A 48 16.54 6.62 -0.15
N PHE A 49 16.18 6.59 -1.45
CA PHE A 49 16.51 7.65 -2.41
C PHE A 49 15.35 8.61 -2.71
N HIS A 50 14.13 8.34 -2.26
CA HIS A 50 12.94 9.05 -2.77
C HIS A 50 13.00 10.57 -2.57
N ASP A 51 13.55 10.98 -1.43
CA ASP A 51 13.64 12.36 -0.97
C ASP A 51 15.06 12.94 -1.04
N LEU A 52 15.96 12.29 -1.79
CA LEU A 52 17.37 12.72 -1.89
C LEU A 52 17.50 14.20 -2.30
N GLY A 53 16.55 14.73 -3.07
CA GLY A 53 16.56 16.14 -3.46
C GLY A 53 16.42 17.13 -2.31
N LYS A 54 16.02 16.68 -1.11
CA LYS A 54 16.00 17.51 0.11
C LYS A 54 17.40 17.89 0.61
N TYR A 55 18.47 17.27 0.08
CA TYR A 55 19.86 17.72 0.26
C TYR A 55 20.22 18.96 -0.59
N ASP A 56 19.33 19.47 -1.45
CA ASP A 56 19.48 20.81 -2.03
C ASP A 56 19.34 21.87 -0.91
N PRO A 57 20.34 22.74 -0.67
CA PRO A 57 20.26 23.77 0.37
C PRO A 57 19.00 24.66 0.27
N ARG A 58 18.46 24.87 -0.92
CA ARG A 58 17.22 25.64 -1.14
C ARG A 58 15.99 24.95 -0.55
N PHE A 59 15.99 23.62 -0.46
CA PHE A 59 14.92 22.88 0.20
C PHE A 59 14.91 23.18 1.71
N GLN A 60 16.09 23.29 2.32
CA GLN A 60 16.21 23.65 3.73
C GLN A 60 15.72 25.08 4.00
N GLU A 61 15.90 26.00 3.05
CA GLU A 61 15.30 27.33 3.12
C GLU A 61 13.77 27.29 3.00
N ARG A 62 13.22 26.45 2.13
CA ARG A 62 11.77 26.24 2.02
C ARG A 62 11.16 25.75 3.34
N LEU A 63 11.80 24.81 4.03
CA LEU A 63 11.34 24.35 5.35
C LEU A 63 11.30 25.47 6.41
N THR A 64 12.10 26.53 6.24
CA THR A 64 12.05 27.71 7.13
C THR A 64 10.96 28.72 6.76
N GLY A 65 10.10 28.40 5.80
CA GLY A 65 8.96 29.22 5.39
C GLY A 65 9.23 30.15 4.20
N LYS A 66 10.38 30.03 3.51
CA LYS A 66 10.59 30.77 2.25
C LYS A 66 9.70 30.20 1.15
N ASP A 67 9.05 31.08 0.40
CA ASP A 67 8.24 30.72 -0.77
C ASP A 67 9.13 30.39 -1.98
N ILE A 68 9.73 29.20 -1.96
CA ILE A 68 10.62 28.69 -3.01
C ILE A 68 10.12 27.30 -3.42
N ARG A 69 9.94 27.11 -4.72
CA ARG A 69 9.67 25.79 -5.28
C ARG A 69 10.98 25.06 -5.54
N VAL A 70 11.11 23.88 -4.94
CA VAL A 70 12.24 22.96 -5.15
C VAL A 70 11.66 21.61 -5.57
N ASP A 71 12.10 21.10 -6.71
CA ASP A 71 11.84 19.71 -7.09
C ASP A 71 12.83 18.81 -6.35
N HIS A 72 12.33 18.04 -5.40
CA HIS A 72 13.14 17.16 -4.56
C HIS A 72 13.07 15.68 -4.97
N SER A 73 12.20 15.33 -5.91
CA SER A 73 11.98 13.92 -6.31
C SER A 73 12.88 13.49 -7.48
N THR A 74 13.24 14.40 -8.39
CA THR A 74 14.05 14.05 -9.57
C THR A 74 15.47 13.59 -9.19
N ALA A 75 16.07 14.20 -8.18
CA ALA A 75 17.47 13.91 -7.81
C ALA A 75 17.68 12.45 -7.42
N GLY A 76 16.78 11.90 -6.59
CA GLY A 76 16.84 10.50 -6.16
C GLY A 76 16.76 9.53 -7.32
N ALA A 77 15.84 9.78 -8.26
CA ALA A 77 15.64 8.95 -9.44
C ALA A 77 16.87 8.94 -10.38
N VAL A 78 17.52 10.09 -10.59
CA VAL A 78 18.73 10.19 -11.41
C VAL A 78 19.89 9.47 -10.74
N VAL A 79 20.17 9.81 -9.48
CA VAL A 79 21.30 9.23 -8.74
C VAL A 79 21.17 7.71 -8.65
N LEU A 80 19.97 7.19 -8.37
CA LEU A 80 19.74 5.76 -8.30
C LEU A 80 20.08 5.05 -9.62
N ARG A 81 19.66 5.62 -10.75
CA ARG A 81 19.94 5.06 -12.09
C ARG A 81 21.43 5.09 -12.41
N ASP A 82 22.11 6.18 -12.07
CA ASP A 82 23.54 6.35 -12.32
C ASP A 82 24.36 5.33 -11.52
N LEU A 83 24.02 5.13 -10.24
CA LEU A 83 24.63 4.11 -9.38
C LEU A 83 24.39 2.68 -9.90
N ALA A 84 23.24 2.44 -10.51
CA ALA A 84 22.91 1.13 -11.07
C ALA A 84 23.59 0.84 -12.43
N MET A 85 24.20 1.82 -13.12
CA MET A 85 24.76 1.62 -14.47
C MET A 85 25.79 0.49 -14.56
N GLY A 86 26.60 0.31 -13.51
CA GLY A 86 27.61 -0.75 -13.41
C GLY A 86 27.06 -2.13 -13.02
N SER A 87 25.76 -2.23 -12.72
CA SER A 87 25.11 -3.47 -12.31
C SER A 87 24.68 -4.33 -13.50
N ASP A 88 24.23 -5.55 -13.23
CA ASP A 88 23.67 -6.44 -14.24
C ASP A 88 22.39 -5.86 -14.90
N PRO A 89 21.99 -6.35 -16.09
CA PRO A 89 20.83 -5.83 -16.81
C PRO A 89 19.51 -5.86 -16.03
N CYS A 90 19.30 -6.85 -15.16
CA CYS A 90 18.08 -6.98 -14.37
C CYS A 90 18.04 -5.87 -13.31
N SER A 91 19.13 -5.70 -12.55
CA SER A 91 19.25 -4.65 -11.54
C SER A 91 19.09 -3.25 -12.15
N ARG A 92 19.60 -3.00 -13.36
CA ARG A 92 19.39 -1.73 -14.08
C ARG A 92 17.92 -1.47 -14.43
N LEU A 93 17.20 -2.50 -14.88
CA LEU A 93 15.77 -2.40 -15.17
C LEU A 93 14.98 -2.09 -13.89
N LEU A 94 15.32 -2.74 -12.77
CA LEU A 94 14.67 -2.50 -11.49
C LEU A 94 14.98 -1.12 -10.92
N ALA A 95 16.21 -0.62 -11.09
CA ALA A 95 16.56 0.76 -10.74
C ALA A 95 15.76 1.77 -11.57
N GLU A 96 15.45 1.46 -12.83
CA GLU A 96 14.56 2.30 -13.65
C GLU A 96 13.10 2.25 -13.17
N LEU A 97 12.58 1.08 -12.77
CA LEU A 97 11.26 0.98 -12.13
C LEU A 97 11.19 1.75 -10.80
N ALA A 98 12.23 1.65 -9.98
CA ALA A 98 12.36 2.42 -8.75
C ALA A 98 12.40 3.93 -9.03
N ALA A 99 13.11 4.36 -10.07
CA ALA A 99 13.11 5.76 -10.49
C ALA A 99 11.70 6.27 -10.86
N TYR A 100 10.83 5.44 -11.45
CA TYR A 100 9.42 5.81 -11.66
C TYR A 100 8.68 6.06 -10.36
N ALA A 101 8.82 5.15 -9.39
CA ALA A 101 8.21 5.29 -8.08
C ALA A 101 8.70 6.57 -7.37
N ILE A 102 10.02 6.80 -7.37
CA ILE A 102 10.63 8.01 -6.81
C ILE A 102 10.13 9.27 -7.50
N LEU A 103 10.08 9.34 -8.83
CA LEU A 103 9.58 10.53 -9.52
C LEU A 103 8.11 10.82 -9.21
N GLY A 104 7.33 9.77 -8.95
CA GLY A 104 5.89 9.85 -8.79
C GLY A 104 5.39 10.06 -7.36
N HIS A 105 6.22 9.94 -6.31
CA HIS A 105 5.76 9.80 -4.92
C HIS A 105 4.87 10.93 -4.38
N HIS A 106 4.80 12.09 -5.04
CA HIS A 106 3.83 13.16 -4.74
C HIS A 106 2.81 13.48 -5.85
N ALA A 107 3.01 13.00 -7.08
CA ALA A 107 2.24 13.42 -8.25
C ALA A 107 1.62 12.26 -9.05
N GLY A 108 1.87 11.02 -8.63
CA GLY A 108 1.56 9.82 -9.40
C GLY A 108 2.66 9.46 -10.40
N LEU A 109 2.62 8.22 -10.88
CA LEU A 109 3.61 7.68 -11.81
C LEU A 109 3.61 8.47 -13.13
N PRO A 110 4.78 8.99 -13.58
CA PRO A 110 4.85 9.76 -14.81
C PRO A 110 4.78 8.86 -16.05
N ASP A 111 4.25 9.40 -17.14
CA ASP A 111 4.46 8.81 -18.47
C ASP A 111 5.96 8.81 -18.82
N ARG A 112 6.42 7.78 -19.54
CA ARG A 112 7.81 7.72 -20.05
C ARG A 112 8.14 8.97 -20.88
N LYS A 113 7.25 9.28 -21.81
CA LYS A 113 7.38 10.35 -22.80
C LYS A 113 6.03 11.02 -23.00
N SER A 114 6.02 12.34 -22.86
CA SER A 114 4.88 13.17 -23.26
C SER A 114 5.38 14.53 -23.74
N ALA A 115 4.48 15.40 -24.18
CA ALA A 115 4.79 16.78 -24.51
C ALA A 115 5.05 17.64 -23.26
N PHE A 116 4.74 17.13 -22.06
CA PHE A 116 4.87 17.88 -20.81
C PHE A 116 6.23 17.65 -20.13
N PRO A 117 6.81 18.70 -19.50
CA PRO A 117 8.06 18.59 -18.73
C PRO A 117 8.01 17.64 -17.54
N SER A 118 6.81 17.22 -17.11
CA SER A 118 6.61 16.28 -16.01
C SER A 118 6.85 14.82 -16.38
N CYS A 119 7.02 14.48 -17.66
CA CYS A 119 7.31 13.11 -18.08
C CYS A 119 8.70 12.65 -17.66
N PHE A 120 8.88 11.34 -17.54
CA PHE A 120 10.11 10.71 -17.04
C PHE A 120 11.36 11.23 -17.76
N ASN A 121 11.40 11.12 -19.10
CA ASN A 121 12.61 11.44 -19.86
C ASN A 121 13.03 12.91 -19.71
N GLN A 122 12.09 13.85 -19.80
CA GLN A 122 12.41 15.27 -19.68
C GLN A 122 12.90 15.64 -18.29
N ARG A 123 12.36 15.01 -17.23
CA ARG A 123 12.83 15.22 -15.85
C ARG A 123 14.25 14.71 -15.65
N ILE A 124 14.54 13.51 -16.14
CA ILE A 124 15.88 12.91 -16.05
C ILE A 124 16.91 13.71 -16.86
N GLU A 125 16.60 14.03 -18.12
CA GLU A 125 17.51 14.77 -19.01
C GLU A 125 17.72 16.23 -18.57
N GLY A 126 16.69 16.86 -18.01
CA GLY A 126 16.74 18.23 -17.51
C GLY A 126 17.30 18.39 -16.10
N PHE A 127 17.69 17.29 -15.45
CA PHE A 127 18.21 17.34 -14.09
C PHE A 127 19.56 18.06 -14.03
N VAL A 128 19.70 18.92 -13.03
CA VAL A 128 20.96 19.59 -12.69
C VAL A 128 21.25 19.31 -11.23
N ASP A 129 22.39 18.68 -10.97
CA ASP A 129 22.81 18.35 -9.60
C ASP A 129 23.08 19.63 -8.79
N LYS A 130 22.36 19.75 -7.68
CA LYS A 130 22.43 20.85 -6.71
C LYS A 130 22.52 20.32 -5.28
N LEU A 131 22.78 19.02 -5.13
CA LEU A 131 22.82 18.37 -3.83
C LEU A 131 24.12 18.71 -3.11
N ASP A 132 24.06 18.90 -1.79
CA ASP A 132 25.26 18.91 -0.98
C ASP A 132 25.88 17.50 -0.93
N PRO A 133 27.17 17.31 -1.28
CA PRO A 133 27.82 16.01 -1.30
C PRO A 133 27.78 15.20 0.00
N ILE A 134 27.43 15.82 1.15
CA ILE A 134 27.29 15.13 2.44
C ILE A 134 26.36 13.91 2.39
N TRP A 135 25.36 13.91 1.49
CA TRP A 135 24.45 12.76 1.32
C TRP A 135 25.21 11.46 1.04
N LYS A 136 26.36 11.52 0.35
CA LYS A 136 27.18 10.35 0.01
C LYS A 136 27.79 9.67 1.23
N SER A 137 27.99 10.40 2.33
CA SER A 137 28.43 9.83 3.61
C SER A 137 27.28 9.45 4.53
N GLU A 138 26.08 9.99 4.31
CA GLU A 138 24.91 9.71 5.15
C GLU A 138 24.07 8.53 4.63
N ILE A 139 24.13 8.28 3.33
CA ILE A 139 23.41 7.21 2.63
C ILE A 139 24.41 6.19 2.08
N GLU A 140 24.34 4.99 2.64
CA GLU A 140 25.02 3.81 2.08
C GLU A 140 23.94 2.90 1.50
N ALA A 141 24.04 2.61 0.21
CA ALA A 141 23.08 1.75 -0.48
C ALA A 141 23.80 0.57 -1.11
N ASP A 142 23.32 -0.62 -0.78
CA ASP A 142 23.76 -1.87 -1.39
C ASP A 142 22.79 -2.27 -2.50
N PHE A 143 23.28 -2.21 -3.74
CA PHE A 143 22.55 -2.56 -4.96
C PHE A 143 22.67 -4.04 -5.31
N THR A 144 23.39 -4.85 -4.53
CA THR A 144 23.44 -6.29 -4.75
C THR A 144 22.07 -6.91 -4.49
N GLY A 145 21.68 -7.93 -5.27
CA GLY A 145 20.45 -8.68 -5.01
C GLY A 145 19.15 -7.86 -5.04
N LEU A 146 19.09 -6.77 -5.81
CA LEU A 146 17.84 -5.99 -5.98
C LEU A 146 16.71 -6.82 -6.60
N ALA A 147 17.06 -7.77 -7.48
CA ALA A 147 16.11 -8.69 -8.07
C ALA A 147 15.98 -9.94 -7.19
N PRO A 148 14.76 -10.33 -6.76
CA PRO A 148 14.57 -11.62 -6.13
C PRO A 148 14.71 -12.75 -7.17
N ASP A 149 15.07 -13.94 -6.69
CA ASP A 149 15.35 -15.11 -7.53
C ASP A 149 14.19 -15.49 -8.46
N TRP A 150 12.94 -15.25 -8.03
CA TRP A 150 11.75 -15.55 -8.83
C TRP A 150 11.52 -14.55 -9.98
N LEU A 151 12.06 -13.33 -9.88
CA LEU A 151 11.82 -12.26 -10.84
C LEU A 151 12.76 -12.34 -12.05
N ALA A 152 14.01 -12.72 -11.83
CA ALA A 152 15.00 -12.82 -12.92
C ALA A 152 14.53 -13.74 -14.07
N PRO A 153 13.92 -14.92 -13.85
CA PRO A 153 13.36 -15.76 -14.92
C PRO A 153 12.19 -15.14 -15.68
N MET A 154 11.48 -14.17 -15.10
CA MET A 154 10.36 -13.47 -15.74
C MET A 154 10.84 -12.36 -16.68
N ILE A 155 11.99 -11.75 -16.39
CA ILE A 155 12.60 -10.68 -17.18
C ILE A 155 13.38 -11.29 -18.34
N ARG A 156 12.63 -11.77 -19.34
CA ARG A 156 13.18 -12.34 -20.57
C ARG A 156 12.46 -11.79 -21.80
N PRO A 157 13.16 -11.59 -22.93
CA PRO A 157 12.57 -10.97 -24.13
C PRO A 157 11.37 -11.71 -24.71
N ASP A 158 11.26 -13.02 -24.49
CA ASP A 158 10.20 -13.91 -24.98
C ASP A 158 8.98 -13.98 -24.04
N ASN A 159 8.98 -13.33 -22.87
CA ASN A 159 7.82 -13.28 -22.00
C ASN A 159 6.76 -12.34 -22.59
N PRO A 160 5.61 -12.84 -23.09
CA PRO A 160 4.58 -12.00 -23.71
C PRO A 160 3.87 -11.08 -22.71
N HIS A 161 4.00 -11.35 -21.42
CA HIS A 161 3.37 -10.58 -20.33
C HIS A 161 4.33 -9.61 -19.65
N LEU A 162 5.60 -9.55 -20.07
CA LEU A 162 6.66 -8.78 -19.39
C LEU A 162 6.25 -7.33 -19.09
N ALA A 163 5.65 -6.64 -20.07
CA ALA A 163 5.22 -5.26 -19.88
C ALA A 163 4.15 -5.11 -18.80
N PHE A 164 3.20 -6.05 -18.75
CA PHE A 164 2.17 -6.07 -17.72
C PHE A 164 2.78 -6.39 -16.34
N ASP A 165 3.63 -7.42 -16.27
CA ASP A 165 4.31 -7.84 -15.04
C ASP A 165 5.13 -6.68 -14.42
N LEU A 166 5.94 -6.00 -15.24
CA LEU A 166 6.72 -4.84 -14.80
C LEU A 166 5.81 -3.68 -14.38
N SER A 167 4.65 -3.49 -15.03
CA SER A 167 3.69 -2.46 -14.63
C SER A 167 3.06 -2.75 -13.27
N VAL A 168 2.80 -4.02 -12.94
CA VAL A 168 2.28 -4.42 -11.64
C VAL A 168 3.35 -4.23 -10.57
N ILE A 169 4.58 -4.71 -10.82
CA ILE A 169 5.72 -4.53 -9.90
C ILE A 169 5.96 -3.05 -9.62
N GLY A 170 6.00 -2.21 -10.66
CA GLY A 170 6.20 -0.77 -10.53
C GLY A 170 5.09 -0.09 -9.70
N ARG A 171 3.82 -0.46 -9.89
CA ARG A 171 2.70 0.06 -9.09
C ARG A 171 2.74 -0.40 -7.64
N MET A 172 3.08 -1.66 -7.39
CA MET A 172 3.23 -2.18 -6.02
C MET A 172 4.38 -1.51 -5.29
N LEU A 173 5.53 -1.31 -5.96
CA LEU A 173 6.68 -0.59 -5.44
C LEU A 173 6.34 0.87 -5.11
N PHE A 174 5.63 1.54 -6.03
CA PHE A 174 5.12 2.89 -5.82
C PHE A 174 4.18 2.98 -4.61
N SER A 175 3.23 2.04 -4.49
CA SER A 175 2.34 1.98 -3.34
C SER A 175 3.10 1.79 -2.02
N CYS A 176 4.07 0.88 -1.99
CA CYS A 176 4.89 0.66 -0.78
C CYS A 176 5.68 1.91 -0.39
N LEU A 177 6.24 2.62 -1.36
CA LEU A 177 6.96 3.87 -1.13
C LEU A 177 6.05 4.94 -0.54
N VAL A 178 4.90 5.17 -1.19
CA VAL A 178 3.95 6.22 -0.80
C VAL A 178 3.40 5.94 0.58
N ASP A 179 2.89 4.74 0.85
CA ASP A 179 2.37 4.36 2.17
C ASP A 179 3.44 4.49 3.26
N ALA A 180 4.70 4.15 2.95
CA ALA A 180 5.80 4.28 3.90
C ALA A 180 6.15 5.75 4.22
N ASP A 181 6.20 6.61 3.20
CA ASP A 181 6.48 8.04 3.36
C ASP A 181 5.38 8.73 4.20
N PHE A 182 4.12 8.43 3.87
CA PHE A 182 2.97 8.92 4.64
C PHE A 182 2.99 8.43 6.09
N LYS A 183 3.22 7.14 6.34
CA LYS A 183 3.28 6.60 7.71
C LYS A 183 4.44 7.12 8.53
N ASN A 184 5.61 7.29 7.91
CA ASN A 184 6.75 7.89 8.62
C ASN A 184 6.45 9.36 8.98
N THR A 185 5.91 10.12 8.03
CA THR A 185 5.51 11.51 8.25
C THR A 185 4.45 11.62 9.35
N GLU A 186 3.42 10.75 9.32
CA GLU A 186 2.38 10.69 10.35
C GLU A 186 2.97 10.39 11.73
N THR A 187 3.86 9.39 11.81
CA THR A 187 4.52 9.01 13.07
C THR A 187 5.26 10.20 13.67
N PHE A 188 6.08 10.88 12.86
CA PHE A 188 6.81 12.07 13.29
C PHE A 188 5.89 13.16 13.85
N TYR A 189 4.82 13.53 13.13
CA TYR A 189 3.92 14.59 13.60
C TYR A 189 3.06 14.15 14.79
N THR A 190 2.70 12.88 14.88
CA THR A 190 1.96 12.31 16.02
C THR A 190 2.80 12.38 17.29
N GLU A 191 4.08 12.01 17.22
CA GLU A 191 5.03 12.13 18.33
C GLU A 191 5.28 13.60 18.71
N LEU A 192 5.47 14.47 17.71
CA LEU A 192 5.68 15.91 17.90
C LEU A 192 4.47 16.61 18.55
N ASP A 193 3.26 16.16 18.25
CA ASP A 193 2.01 16.66 18.82
C ASP A 193 1.59 15.90 20.08
N LYS A 194 2.28 14.81 20.45
CA LYS A 194 1.90 13.88 21.52
C LYS A 194 0.45 13.40 21.38
N ARG A 195 0.06 13.08 20.15
CA ARG A 195 -1.25 12.51 19.84
C ARG A 195 -1.17 10.99 19.96
N GLU A 196 -2.30 10.37 20.32
CA GLU A 196 -2.47 8.94 20.17
C GLU A 196 -3.14 8.66 18.83
N THR A 197 -2.61 7.71 18.08
CA THR A 197 -3.21 7.22 16.83
C THR A 197 -3.83 5.84 17.08
N ASP A 198 -5.15 5.73 16.93
CA ASP A 198 -5.84 4.45 16.99
C ASP A 198 -5.93 3.84 15.59
N ARG A 199 -4.82 3.33 15.06
CA ARG A 199 -4.76 2.71 13.71
C ARG A 199 -4.27 1.25 13.71
N GLU A 200 -4.09 0.63 14.89
CA GLU A 200 -3.69 -0.77 14.93
C GLU A 200 -4.87 -1.69 14.66
N TRP A 201 -4.78 -2.51 13.62
CA TRP A 201 -5.81 -3.49 13.30
C TRP A 201 -5.33 -4.88 13.72
N PRO A 202 -6.16 -5.69 14.40
CA PRO A 202 -5.82 -7.07 14.66
C PRO A 202 -5.57 -7.80 13.34
N LEU A 203 -4.63 -8.74 13.34
CA LEU A 203 -4.39 -9.56 12.15
C LEU A 203 -5.66 -10.37 11.85
N LEU A 204 -6.00 -10.51 10.57
CA LEU A 204 -7.16 -11.31 10.18
C LEU A 204 -7.09 -12.72 10.79
N GLN A 205 -5.91 -13.31 10.84
CA GLN A 205 -5.67 -14.63 11.43
C GLN A 205 -6.11 -14.74 12.89
N ASP A 206 -5.96 -13.68 13.68
CA ASP A 206 -6.37 -13.65 15.08
C ASP A 206 -7.89 -13.54 15.22
N LEU A 207 -8.56 -12.94 14.23
CA LEU A 207 -10.01 -12.73 14.19
C LEU A 207 -10.78 -13.91 13.59
N LEU A 208 -10.15 -14.70 12.72
CA LEU A 208 -10.81 -15.78 11.98
C LEU A 208 -11.52 -16.83 12.85
N PRO A 209 -10.98 -17.29 14.00
CA PRO A 209 -11.71 -18.22 14.87
C PRO A 209 -13.06 -17.65 15.34
N GLU A 210 -13.06 -16.39 15.76
CA GLU A 210 -14.28 -15.71 16.20
C GLU A 210 -15.24 -15.44 15.03
N PHE A 211 -14.73 -14.94 13.90
CA PHE A 211 -15.55 -14.67 12.72
C PHE A 211 -16.24 -15.92 12.19
N ARG A 212 -15.55 -17.06 12.16
CA ARG A 212 -16.14 -18.34 11.76
C ARG A 212 -17.22 -18.80 12.74
N ALA A 213 -16.99 -18.65 14.05
CA ALA A 213 -17.99 -18.98 15.06
C ALA A 213 -19.24 -18.09 14.98
N ARG A 214 -19.06 -16.77 14.78
CA ARG A 214 -20.18 -15.82 14.56
C ARG A 214 -20.94 -16.13 13.28
N PHE A 215 -20.22 -16.46 12.20
CA PHE A 215 -20.82 -16.89 10.94
C PHE A 215 -21.64 -18.18 11.08
N ASP A 216 -21.11 -19.21 11.74
CA ASP A 216 -21.83 -20.46 11.99
C ASP A 216 -23.06 -20.25 12.89
N THR A 217 -22.96 -19.36 13.89
CA THR A 217 -24.09 -18.96 14.74
C THR A 217 -25.18 -18.27 13.93
N HIS A 218 -24.81 -17.34 13.04
CA HIS A 218 -25.75 -16.66 12.15
C HIS A 218 -26.48 -17.69 11.25
N LEU A 219 -25.74 -18.63 10.66
CA LEU A 219 -26.32 -19.70 9.83
C LEU A 219 -27.29 -20.60 10.60
N ALA A 220 -27.01 -20.91 11.87
CA ALA A 220 -27.88 -21.71 12.72
C ALA A 220 -29.21 -21.01 13.03
N GLY A 221 -29.23 -19.68 13.03
CA GLY A 221 -30.44 -18.86 13.23
C GLY A 221 -31.32 -18.70 11.99
N LEU A 222 -30.87 -19.11 10.81
CA LEU A 222 -31.64 -19.00 9.57
C LEU A 222 -32.74 -20.08 9.49
N ASN A 223 -33.87 -19.75 8.87
CA ASN A 223 -34.94 -20.73 8.64
C ASN A 223 -34.42 -21.92 7.79
N ARG A 224 -34.61 -23.14 8.30
CA ARG A 224 -34.13 -24.38 7.68
C ARG A 224 -35.21 -25.12 6.89
N GLU A 225 -36.47 -24.73 7.02
CA GLU A 225 -37.61 -25.41 6.41
C GLU A 225 -37.69 -25.17 4.90
N GLY A 226 -38.19 -26.18 4.18
CA GLY A 226 -38.43 -26.14 2.74
C GLY A 226 -37.23 -26.51 1.86
N ASP A 227 -37.55 -27.01 0.66
CA ASP A 227 -36.57 -27.56 -0.30
C ASP A 227 -35.52 -26.54 -0.74
N LEU A 228 -35.90 -25.27 -0.88
CA LEU A 228 -34.98 -24.20 -1.24
C LEU A 228 -33.91 -23.97 -0.16
N ASN A 229 -34.29 -24.03 1.12
CA ASN A 229 -33.35 -23.84 2.21
C ASN A 229 -32.46 -25.08 2.40
N ALA A 230 -32.95 -26.28 2.05
CA ALA A 230 -32.10 -27.46 1.92
C ALA A 230 -31.03 -27.25 0.83
N LEU A 231 -31.44 -26.85 -0.37
CA LEU A 231 -30.52 -26.59 -1.48
C LEU A 231 -29.47 -25.51 -1.14
N ARG A 232 -29.86 -24.44 -0.45
CA ARG A 232 -28.93 -23.39 0.00
C ARG A 232 -27.86 -23.92 0.95
N ARG A 233 -28.22 -24.84 1.86
CA ARG A 233 -27.26 -25.50 2.75
C ARG A 233 -26.32 -26.42 2.01
N ASP A 234 -26.83 -27.17 1.04
CA ASP A 234 -26.00 -28.06 0.21
C ASP A 234 -24.99 -27.27 -0.61
N ILE A 235 -25.40 -26.14 -1.20
CA ILE A 235 -24.52 -25.20 -1.90
C ILE A 235 -23.44 -24.68 -0.93
N LEU A 236 -23.84 -24.19 0.23
CA LEU A 236 -22.91 -23.64 1.22
C LEU A 236 -21.88 -24.69 1.67
N SER A 237 -22.32 -25.90 1.99
CA SER A 237 -21.44 -27.01 2.38
C SER A 237 -20.44 -27.31 1.26
N SER A 238 -20.92 -27.49 0.03
CA SER A 238 -20.07 -27.80 -1.12
C SER A 238 -19.03 -26.71 -1.40
N VAL A 239 -19.38 -25.45 -1.17
CA VAL A 239 -18.47 -24.32 -1.31
C VAL A 239 -17.41 -24.32 -0.21
N ARG A 240 -17.80 -24.50 1.06
CA ARG A 240 -16.87 -24.55 2.19
C ARG A 240 -15.90 -25.74 2.11
N ASP A 241 -16.36 -26.90 1.63
CA ASP A 241 -15.52 -28.09 1.44
C ASP A 241 -14.35 -27.85 0.46
N LYS A 242 -14.48 -26.83 -0.42
CA LYS A 242 -13.44 -26.44 -1.39
C LYS A 242 -12.48 -25.39 -0.84
N ALA A 243 -12.69 -24.86 0.35
CA ALA A 243 -11.89 -23.77 0.92
C ALA A 243 -10.42 -24.18 1.18
N ALA A 244 -10.13 -25.48 1.31
CA ALA A 244 -8.77 -25.99 1.48
C ALA A 244 -8.00 -26.20 0.15
N LEU A 245 -8.64 -25.97 -1.01
CA LEU A 245 -7.96 -26.05 -2.30
C LEU A 245 -6.86 -24.98 -2.39
N PRO A 246 -5.75 -25.25 -3.11
CA PRO A 246 -4.66 -24.28 -3.26
C PRO A 246 -5.16 -22.90 -3.73
N PRO A 247 -4.56 -21.79 -3.24
CA PRO A 247 -4.94 -20.45 -3.66
C PRO A 247 -4.95 -20.30 -5.18
N GLY A 248 -6.01 -19.70 -5.71
CA GLY A 248 -6.22 -19.59 -7.15
C GLY A 248 -7.54 -18.92 -7.49
N LEU A 249 -7.95 -19.06 -8.76
CA LEU A 249 -9.21 -18.51 -9.26
C LEU A 249 -10.34 -19.54 -9.14
N PHE A 250 -11.42 -19.15 -8.48
CA PHE A 250 -12.61 -19.97 -8.30
C PHE A 250 -13.84 -19.29 -8.88
N THR A 251 -14.75 -20.07 -9.48
CA THR A 251 -16.01 -19.58 -10.04
C THR A 251 -17.19 -20.21 -9.29
N LEU A 252 -18.06 -19.38 -8.72
CA LEU A 252 -19.30 -19.80 -8.08
C LEU A 252 -20.52 -19.50 -8.95
N THR A 253 -21.02 -20.51 -9.65
CA THR A 253 -22.20 -20.39 -10.52
C THR A 253 -23.45 -20.85 -9.77
N VAL A 254 -24.18 -19.90 -9.20
CA VAL A 254 -25.42 -20.16 -8.44
C VAL A 254 -26.48 -19.15 -8.89
N PRO A 255 -27.76 -19.55 -9.11
CA PRO A 255 -28.82 -18.63 -9.50
C PRO A 255 -29.09 -17.55 -8.44
N THR A 256 -29.78 -16.49 -8.82
CA THR A 256 -30.24 -15.46 -7.89
C THR A 256 -31.09 -16.10 -6.78
N GLY A 257 -30.92 -15.65 -5.53
CA GLY A 257 -31.60 -16.25 -4.38
C GLY A 257 -30.98 -17.57 -3.88
N GLY A 258 -29.97 -18.14 -4.54
CA GLY A 258 -29.30 -19.38 -4.11
C GLY A 258 -28.27 -19.22 -2.98
N GLY A 259 -28.20 -18.07 -2.31
CA GLY A 259 -27.32 -17.87 -1.15
C GLY A 259 -25.86 -17.52 -1.48
N LYS A 260 -25.58 -16.96 -2.67
CA LYS A 260 -24.22 -16.59 -3.12
C LYS A 260 -23.42 -15.80 -2.09
N THR A 261 -24.03 -14.77 -1.49
CA THR A 261 -23.35 -13.86 -0.54
C THR A 261 -22.82 -14.57 0.70
N LEU A 262 -23.63 -15.44 1.33
CA LEU A 262 -23.18 -16.20 2.50
C LEU A 262 -22.22 -17.33 2.08
N ALA A 263 -22.43 -17.96 0.93
CA ALA A 263 -21.52 -18.97 0.42
C ALA A 263 -20.12 -18.41 0.11
N SER A 264 -20.03 -17.24 -0.52
CA SER A 264 -18.75 -16.58 -0.81
C SER A 264 -18.05 -16.09 0.47
N LEU A 265 -18.78 -15.54 1.44
CA LEU A 265 -18.21 -15.16 2.74
C LEU A 265 -17.69 -16.38 3.49
N GLY A 266 -18.48 -17.46 3.57
CA GLY A 266 -18.06 -18.70 4.22
C GLY A 266 -16.80 -19.30 3.59
N PHE A 267 -16.73 -19.34 2.26
CA PHE A 267 -15.52 -19.71 1.54
C PHE A 267 -14.34 -18.82 1.91
N ALA A 268 -14.52 -17.50 1.88
CA ALA A 268 -13.44 -16.55 2.13
C ALA A 268 -12.87 -16.69 3.56
N LEU A 269 -13.72 -16.87 4.56
CA LEU A 269 -13.30 -17.10 5.95
C LEU A 269 -12.52 -18.41 6.10
N ASP A 270 -13.04 -19.51 5.57
CA ASP A 270 -12.38 -20.82 5.67
C ASP A 270 -11.09 -20.89 4.84
N HIS A 271 -11.06 -20.25 3.67
CA HIS A 271 -9.89 -20.20 2.79
C HIS A 271 -8.80 -19.30 3.38
N ALA A 272 -9.18 -18.15 3.96
CA ALA A 272 -8.25 -17.30 4.68
C ALA A 272 -7.60 -18.00 5.87
N ALA A 273 -8.36 -18.81 6.61
CA ALA A 273 -7.83 -19.59 7.73
C ALA A 273 -6.88 -20.70 7.27
N SER A 274 -7.18 -21.34 6.13
CA SER A 274 -6.40 -22.47 5.61
C SER A 274 -5.06 -22.04 4.99
N HIS A 275 -4.98 -20.81 4.48
CA HIS A 275 -3.83 -20.34 3.70
C HIS A 275 -3.13 -19.11 4.28
N GLY A 276 -3.54 -18.62 5.45
CA GLY A 276 -2.88 -17.49 6.10
C GLY A 276 -3.10 -16.14 5.40
N HIS A 277 -4.24 -15.96 4.70
CA HIS A 277 -4.53 -14.70 4.02
C HIS A 277 -4.64 -13.54 5.02
N ARG A 278 -4.12 -12.36 4.65
CA ARG A 278 -4.05 -11.19 5.54
C ARG A 278 -5.31 -10.33 5.53
N ARG A 279 -6.07 -10.35 4.43
CA ARG A 279 -7.26 -9.51 4.23
C ARG A 279 -8.28 -10.25 3.35
N ILE A 280 -9.56 -9.91 3.49
CA ILE A 280 -10.63 -10.32 2.57
C ILE A 280 -11.14 -9.05 1.89
N ILE A 281 -11.05 -9.01 0.55
CA ILE A 281 -11.57 -7.90 -0.25
C ILE A 281 -12.79 -8.41 -1.01
N TYR A 282 -13.91 -7.73 -0.82
CA TYR A 282 -15.19 -8.12 -1.42
C TYR A 282 -15.63 -7.10 -2.47
N GLY A 283 -15.44 -7.42 -3.75
CA GLY A 283 -15.81 -6.54 -4.86
C GLY A 283 -17.27 -6.73 -5.31
N ILE A 284 -18.07 -5.66 -5.31
CA ILE A 284 -19.49 -5.68 -5.70
C ILE A 284 -19.72 -4.62 -6.78
N PRO A 285 -20.49 -4.93 -7.85
CA PRO A 285 -20.60 -4.06 -9.02
C PRO A 285 -21.51 -2.83 -8.85
N PHE A 286 -22.41 -2.78 -7.85
CA PHE A 286 -23.39 -1.70 -7.69
C PHE A 286 -23.45 -1.22 -6.24
N THR A 287 -23.46 0.10 -6.04
CA THR A 287 -23.51 0.75 -4.72
C THR A 287 -24.69 0.27 -3.87
N SER A 288 -25.89 0.17 -4.43
CA SER A 288 -27.08 -0.29 -3.71
C SER A 288 -26.98 -1.74 -3.19
N ILE A 289 -26.12 -2.56 -3.79
CA ILE A 289 -25.85 -3.93 -3.32
C ILE A 289 -24.71 -3.94 -2.30
N ILE A 290 -23.83 -2.93 -2.34
CA ILE A 290 -22.76 -2.75 -1.35
C ILE A 290 -23.38 -2.52 0.02
N ASP A 291 -24.28 -1.54 0.18
CA ASP A 291 -24.91 -1.22 1.47
C ASP A 291 -25.52 -2.47 2.12
N GLN A 292 -26.34 -3.20 1.36
CA GLN A 292 -26.99 -4.42 1.85
C GLN A 292 -26.00 -5.51 2.23
N THR A 293 -24.93 -5.69 1.45
CA THR A 293 -23.93 -6.74 1.72
C THR A 293 -23.05 -6.36 2.90
N ALA A 294 -22.65 -5.09 2.99
CA ALA A 294 -21.90 -4.53 4.10
C ALA A 294 -22.68 -4.68 5.40
N ASP A 295 -23.99 -4.38 5.42
CA ASP A 295 -24.84 -4.55 6.60
C ASP A 295 -24.93 -6.02 7.05
N ILE A 296 -25.07 -6.96 6.11
CA ILE A 296 -25.01 -8.39 6.41
C ILE A 296 -23.66 -8.73 7.05
N PHE A 297 -22.56 -8.26 6.47
CA PHE A 297 -21.22 -8.56 6.98
C PHE A 297 -20.96 -7.91 8.34
N ARG A 298 -21.41 -6.68 8.57
CA ARG A 298 -21.33 -5.97 9.87
C ARG A 298 -22.09 -6.72 10.94
N HIS A 299 -23.30 -7.20 10.62
CA HIS A 299 -24.11 -7.99 11.54
C HIS A 299 -23.43 -9.29 11.95
N ILE A 300 -22.70 -9.94 11.03
CA ILE A 300 -22.02 -11.21 11.29
C ILE A 300 -20.65 -11.00 11.96
N LEU A 301 -19.81 -10.15 11.37
CA LEU A 301 -18.39 -10.02 11.73
C LEU A 301 -18.17 -8.96 12.81
N GLY A 302 -19.04 -7.95 12.88
CA GLY A 302 -18.91 -6.77 13.75
C GLY A 302 -18.65 -5.51 12.92
N GLU A 303 -19.29 -4.40 13.31
CA GLU A 303 -19.24 -3.13 12.60
C GLU A 303 -17.82 -2.59 12.43
N GLN A 304 -17.00 -2.74 13.47
CA GLN A 304 -15.61 -2.25 13.49
C GLN A 304 -14.67 -2.96 12.52
N TYR A 305 -15.04 -4.13 11.98
CA TYR A 305 -14.16 -4.94 11.12
C TYR A 305 -14.52 -4.89 9.63
N VAL A 306 -15.62 -4.21 9.28
CA VAL A 306 -16.10 -4.14 7.90
C VAL A 306 -15.92 -2.73 7.36
N LEU A 307 -14.89 -2.58 6.53
CA LEU A 307 -14.66 -1.36 5.76
C LEU A 307 -15.50 -1.37 4.49
N GLU A 308 -16.40 -0.40 4.38
CA GLU A 308 -17.16 -0.14 3.17
C GLU A 308 -16.56 1.05 2.43
N HIS A 309 -16.30 0.88 1.14
CA HIS A 309 -15.70 1.93 0.32
C HIS A 309 -16.39 2.01 -1.06
N HIS A 310 -16.97 3.17 -1.34
CA HIS A 310 -17.54 3.54 -2.64
C HIS A 310 -17.69 5.06 -2.76
N SER A 311 -17.90 5.56 -3.97
CA SER A 311 -17.91 7.00 -4.28
C SER A 311 -18.85 7.85 -3.43
N ALA A 312 -20.02 7.32 -3.03
CA ALA A 312 -20.96 8.06 -2.17
C ALA A 312 -20.53 8.19 -0.69
N ILE A 313 -19.66 7.32 -0.17
CA ILE A 313 -19.14 7.41 1.21
C ILE A 313 -17.99 8.43 1.30
N ASP A 314 -17.21 8.60 0.22
CA ASP A 314 -16.10 9.56 0.16
C ASP A 314 -16.57 11.03 0.30
N GLU A 315 -17.85 11.31 0.06
CA GLU A 315 -18.42 12.66 0.19
C GLU A 315 -18.78 13.06 1.64
N GLU A 316 -18.86 12.10 2.58
CA GLU A 316 -19.14 12.38 3.99
C GLU A 316 -17.87 12.86 4.73
N ARG A 317 -17.72 14.16 4.98
CA ARG A 317 -16.60 14.69 5.80
C ARG A 317 -16.76 14.31 7.28
N PRO A 318 -15.68 13.87 7.96
CA PRO A 318 -15.70 13.66 9.42
C PRO A 318 -16.03 14.95 10.17
N ASP A 319 -16.90 14.88 11.18
CA ASP A 319 -17.13 16.01 12.09
C ASP A 319 -15.95 16.10 13.07
N THR A 320 -15.03 17.04 12.79
CA THR A 320 -13.80 17.32 13.56
C THR A 320 -14.00 17.64 15.05
N ARG A 321 -15.24 17.68 15.56
CA ARG A 321 -15.57 18.00 16.96
C ARG A 321 -16.09 16.82 17.78
N ALA A 322 -16.25 15.63 17.19
CA ALA A 322 -16.70 14.42 17.89
C ALA A 322 -15.52 13.51 18.28
N TRP A 323 -15.72 12.68 19.32
CA TRP A 323 -14.79 11.60 19.65
C TRP A 323 -14.68 10.62 18.46
N PRO A 324 -13.48 10.08 18.15
CA PRO A 324 -13.29 9.21 16.99
C PRO A 324 -14.27 8.03 17.03
N THR A 325 -15.07 7.90 15.98
CA THR A 325 -15.98 6.75 15.83
C THR A 325 -15.24 5.60 15.14
N SER A 326 -15.79 4.38 15.23
CA SER A 326 -15.31 3.23 14.43
C SER A 326 -15.26 3.55 12.93
N ARG A 327 -16.14 4.41 12.43
CA ARG A 327 -16.17 4.87 11.03
C ARG A 327 -15.00 5.79 10.68
N ASP A 328 -14.54 6.64 11.59
CA ASP A 328 -13.37 7.49 11.37
C ASP A 328 -12.09 6.65 11.31
N ARG A 329 -11.98 5.64 12.17
CA ARG A 329 -10.90 4.64 12.13
C ARG A 329 -10.85 3.90 10.79
N LEU A 330 -12.01 3.48 10.30
CA LEU A 330 -12.16 2.79 9.03
C LEU A 330 -11.81 3.69 7.82
N LYS A 331 -12.15 4.99 7.86
CA LYS A 331 -11.73 5.95 6.82
C LYS A 331 -10.21 6.10 6.75
N LEU A 332 -9.53 6.14 7.89
CA LEU A 332 -8.06 6.13 7.91
C LEU A 332 -7.47 4.84 7.33
N ALA A 333 -8.15 3.71 7.49
CA ALA A 333 -7.78 2.45 6.84
C ALA A 333 -8.00 2.44 5.31
N MET A 334 -8.78 3.37 4.75
CA MET A 334 -8.90 3.58 3.31
C MET A 334 -7.70 4.31 2.72
N GLU A 335 -6.89 4.97 3.57
CA GLU A 335 -5.67 5.65 3.15
C GLU A 335 -4.46 4.69 3.16
N ASP A 336 -4.58 3.54 3.84
CA ASP A 336 -3.51 2.55 4.04
C ASP A 336 -3.86 1.18 3.40
N TRP A 337 -3.40 0.94 2.18
CA TRP A 337 -3.69 -0.31 1.45
C TRP A 337 -2.59 -1.36 1.57
N ALA A 338 -1.35 -0.98 1.97
CA ALA A 338 -0.21 -1.89 2.11
C ALA A 338 -0.28 -2.83 3.33
#